data_AF-A0A9W4HVU2-F1
#
_entry.id   AF-A0A9W4HVU2-F1
#
_cell.length_a   1.000
_cell.length_b   1.000
_cell.length_c   1.000
_cell.angle_alpha   90.00
_cell.angle_beta   90.00
_cell.angle_gamma   90.00
#
_symmetry.space_group_name_H-M   'P 1'
#
loop_
_entity.id
_entity.type
_entity.pdbx_description
1 polymer ?
#
loop_
_entity_poly.entity_id
_entity_poly.type
_entity_poly.pdbx_seq_one_letter_code
_entity_poly.pdbx_strand_id
1 'polypeptide(L)'
;MCCQESESPMCEDSGFKVNHKRNLSNGTSELSPPRRSKRQKSTTNLKELSSPEASELEPEEFTPALKEEVDDKPLVDTAKEKKKKASVKKPKEDVNPKKARKSKKDQELESMPLAPRTKGLRMFVGAHVSAAKGVFNSIHNTENIGGNAIALFLKSQRKWDNPALQDDHRDQFRKLCLEKGYDAAKHVLPHGSYLVNLAQNDKAKSKQAYTSFLDDLRRCEALGITLYNFHPGSTNQTPLPEALSRLAEMLVQAITETTTVVPVLETMCGHGNTIGGALSEFRDLLALIPKQHHSRIGICIDTCHSFAAGYDLTSPAGFKSFLAEFDELIGIQFLRALHLNDSKAPRGSKRDLHANIGTGFLGLRAFHNIMNEPRFEGLPMVLETPIDRVPGQNVAIRDGAADGSESESEKKKQPKKGPKRPAGAGAAAVPDPGVWAAEIKLLESLIGMDPEGEEFRALEARLSDEGRAEREKHQGQYDRKLEADEKKKAKEAGKAKGQKSLMDMMKQGGAAKE
;
A
#
# COMPACT_ATOMS: atom_id res chain seq x y z
N MET A 1 10.87 33.68 -54.57
CA MET A 1 10.81 35.13 -54.26
C MET A 1 10.82 35.25 -52.74
N CYS A 2 11.90 35.50 -51.99
CA CYS A 2 13.36 35.67 -52.16
C CYS A 2 14.04 34.60 -51.26
N CYS A 3 15.01 33.77 -51.65
CA CYS A 3 16.43 34.01 -52.00
C CYS A 3 17.21 34.68 -50.84
N GLN A 4 18.31 34.18 -50.23
CA GLN A 4 19.37 33.15 -50.44
C GLN A 4 19.98 32.82 -49.05
N GLU A 5 20.31 31.60 -48.63
CA GLU A 5 21.51 30.75 -48.90
C GLU A 5 22.90 31.28 -48.47
N SER A 6 23.73 30.31 -48.02
CA SER A 6 25.19 30.25 -47.73
C SER A 6 25.61 30.37 -46.26
N GLU A 7 26.55 29.60 -45.69
CA GLU A 7 27.35 28.42 -46.06
C GLU A 7 28.04 27.93 -44.76
N SER A 8 28.32 26.63 -44.63
CA SER A 8 29.24 26.10 -43.60
C SER A 8 30.71 26.36 -43.99
N PRO A 9 31.64 26.20 -43.04
CA PRO A 9 32.82 25.40 -43.36
C PRO A 9 33.11 24.30 -42.33
N MET A 10 33.59 23.18 -42.88
CA MET A 10 34.14 22.02 -42.18
C MET A 10 35.58 22.25 -41.70
N CYS A 11 35.92 21.47 -40.68
CA CYS A 11 37.23 20.88 -40.34
C CYS A 11 38.45 21.80 -40.14
N GLU A 12 39.03 21.74 -38.94
CA GLU A 12 40.34 21.08 -38.80
C GLU A 12 40.61 20.59 -37.37
N ASP A 13 41.49 19.59 -37.36
CA ASP A 13 41.79 18.57 -36.38
C ASP A 13 43.06 18.98 -35.61
N SER A 14 43.11 18.82 -34.29
CA SER A 14 44.39 18.84 -33.57
C SER A 14 44.32 17.99 -32.32
N GLY A 15 44.90 16.79 -32.45
CA GLY A 15 44.91 15.76 -31.41
C GLY A 15 45.90 15.99 -30.28
N PHE A 16 45.73 15.20 -29.23
CA PHE A 16 46.80 14.84 -28.31
C PHE A 16 46.72 13.34 -28.00
N LYS A 17 47.72 12.61 -28.53
CA LYS A 17 48.02 11.21 -28.21
C LYS A 17 48.87 11.17 -26.95
N VAL A 18 48.57 10.26 -26.01
CA VAL A 18 49.58 9.70 -25.12
C VAL A 18 49.47 8.18 -25.13
N ASN A 19 50.52 7.57 -25.70
CA ASN A 19 50.85 6.16 -25.66
C ASN A 19 51.42 5.79 -24.29
N HIS A 20 51.07 4.62 -23.75
CA HIS A 20 52.05 3.75 -23.09
C HIS A 20 51.74 2.28 -23.40
N LYS A 21 52.75 1.60 -23.97
CA LYS A 21 52.77 0.16 -24.28
C LYS A 21 54.13 -0.39 -23.84
N ARG A 22 54.11 -1.69 -23.49
CA ARG A 22 55.20 -2.64 -23.21
C ARG A 22 55.55 -2.75 -21.70
N ASN A 23 55.70 -3.95 -21.11
CA ASN A 23 56.36 -5.16 -21.63
C ASN A 23 55.71 -6.47 -21.15
N LEU A 24 55.80 -7.47 -22.03
CA LEU A 24 55.78 -8.91 -21.73
C LEU A 24 57.20 -9.37 -21.39
N SER A 25 57.33 -10.34 -20.48
CA SER A 25 58.50 -11.24 -20.46
C SER A 25 58.13 -12.61 -19.88
N ASN A 26 58.59 -13.64 -20.59
CA ASN A 26 58.45 -15.09 -20.39
C ASN A 26 58.99 -15.60 -19.03
N GLY A 27 58.51 -16.79 -18.65
CA GLY A 27 59.16 -17.67 -17.67
C GLY A 27 58.48 -19.05 -17.59
N THR A 28 59.12 -20.05 -18.20
CA THR A 28 58.76 -21.47 -18.36
C THR A 28 59.13 -22.35 -17.15
N SER A 29 58.32 -23.36 -16.82
CA SER A 29 58.71 -24.76 -16.49
C SER A 29 57.44 -25.59 -16.16
N GLU A 30 57.03 -26.59 -16.93
CA GLU A 30 57.52 -27.99 -17.08
C GLU A 30 57.14 -28.96 -15.92
N LEU A 31 56.50 -30.09 -16.33
CA LEU A 31 56.42 -31.43 -15.71
C LEU A 31 55.14 -31.88 -14.92
N SER A 32 54.14 -32.36 -15.69
CA SER A 32 53.56 -33.72 -15.77
C SER A 32 53.05 -34.57 -14.54
N PRO A 33 52.11 -35.53 -14.79
CA PRO A 33 51.07 -36.05 -13.86
C PRO A 33 51.37 -37.52 -13.38
N PRO A 34 50.52 -38.33 -12.67
CA PRO A 34 49.17 -38.82 -13.09
C PRO A 34 48.15 -39.23 -11.98
N ARG A 35 46.88 -39.50 -12.33
CA ARG A 35 46.16 -40.80 -12.12
C ARG A 35 44.63 -40.74 -12.35
N ARG A 36 44.25 -41.19 -13.54
CA ARG A 36 43.28 -42.27 -13.88
C ARG A 36 42.25 -42.71 -12.82
N SER A 37 40.96 -42.64 -13.16
CA SER A 37 39.99 -43.73 -12.88
C SER A 37 38.93 -43.81 -13.99
N LYS A 38 38.39 -45.02 -14.17
CA LYS A 38 37.74 -45.54 -15.39
C LYS A 38 36.21 -45.35 -15.39
N ARG A 39 35.73 -44.91 -16.55
CA ARG A 39 34.52 -45.30 -17.32
C ARG A 39 33.72 -46.56 -16.89
N GLN A 40 32.38 -46.41 -16.89
CA GLN A 40 31.34 -47.30 -17.48
C GLN A 40 30.05 -46.45 -17.62
N LYS A 41 29.59 -46.06 -18.84
CA LYS A 41 28.59 -46.71 -19.74
C LYS A 41 27.38 -47.30 -18.98
N SER A 42 26.10 -47.11 -19.34
CA SER A 42 25.40 -46.51 -20.48
C SER A 42 23.89 -46.71 -20.27
N THR A 43 23.01 -45.80 -20.70
CA THR A 43 22.04 -46.01 -21.80
C THR A 43 21.01 -44.89 -21.84
N THR A 44 20.83 -44.41 -23.07
CA THR A 44 19.92 -43.40 -23.60
C THR A 44 18.56 -44.00 -23.95
N ASN A 45 17.48 -43.22 -23.84
CA ASN A 45 16.47 -43.13 -24.89
C ASN A 45 15.65 -41.85 -24.75
N LEU A 46 15.87 -40.93 -25.69
CA LEU A 46 15.03 -39.78 -26.03
C LEU A 46 14.93 -39.82 -27.56
N LYS A 47 13.70 -39.79 -28.08
CA LYS A 47 13.40 -39.70 -29.51
C LYS A 47 12.44 -38.53 -29.69
N GLU A 48 12.92 -37.48 -30.35
CA GLU A 48 12.11 -36.46 -31.01
C GLU A 48 11.64 -36.98 -32.37
N LEU A 49 10.47 -36.53 -32.84
CA LEU A 49 10.35 -35.60 -33.97
C LEU A 49 8.89 -35.41 -34.45
N SER A 50 8.59 -34.12 -34.69
CA SER A 50 7.79 -33.52 -35.76
C SER A 50 6.25 -33.67 -35.83
N SER A 51 5.61 -32.51 -35.83
CA SER A 51 4.29 -32.16 -36.38
C SER A 51 4.34 -32.10 -37.93
N PRO A 52 3.18 -32.17 -38.62
CA PRO A 52 2.73 -30.96 -39.34
C PRO A 52 1.20 -30.73 -39.32
N GLU A 53 0.83 -29.60 -39.95
CA GLU A 53 -0.41 -28.83 -39.98
C GLU A 53 -1.71 -29.45 -40.54
N ALA A 54 -2.81 -28.83 -40.08
CA ALA A 54 -4.06 -28.41 -40.74
C ALA A 54 -4.84 -29.35 -41.69
N SER A 55 -6.13 -29.58 -41.35
CA SER A 55 -7.26 -29.44 -42.28
C SER A 55 -8.60 -29.39 -41.54
N GLU A 56 -9.43 -28.43 -41.93
CA GLU A 56 -10.85 -28.26 -41.61
C GLU A 56 -11.69 -29.49 -42.05
N LEU A 57 -12.82 -29.74 -41.36
CA LEU A 57 -14.17 -30.00 -41.93
C LEU A 57 -15.15 -30.51 -40.83
N GLU A 58 -16.30 -29.84 -40.76
CA GLU A 58 -17.57 -30.14 -40.05
C GLU A 58 -18.14 -31.55 -40.38
N PRO A 59 -19.08 -32.12 -39.57
CA PRO A 59 -20.52 -31.86 -39.80
C PRO A 59 -21.46 -31.89 -38.56
N GLU A 60 -22.41 -30.94 -38.55
CA GLU A 60 -23.89 -31.07 -38.48
C GLU A 60 -24.62 -31.88 -37.38
N GLU A 61 -25.79 -31.33 -37.04
CA GLU A 61 -26.73 -31.61 -35.95
C GLU A 61 -27.43 -32.99 -35.99
N PHE A 62 -27.88 -33.47 -34.80
CA PHE A 62 -29.27 -33.97 -34.61
C PHE A 62 -29.60 -34.22 -33.11
N THR A 63 -30.55 -33.45 -32.56
CA THR A 63 -31.45 -33.87 -31.44
C THR A 63 -32.57 -34.77 -32.00
N PRO A 64 -33.36 -35.61 -31.26
CA PRO A 64 -34.07 -35.22 -30.03
C PRO A 64 -34.50 -36.35 -29.04
N ALA A 65 -35.19 -35.93 -27.96
CA ALA A 65 -36.48 -36.44 -27.49
C ALA A 65 -36.60 -36.90 -26.01
N LEU A 66 -37.75 -36.47 -25.47
CA LEU A 66 -38.32 -36.53 -24.12
C LEU A 66 -38.94 -37.90 -23.76
N LYS A 67 -39.20 -38.09 -22.45
CA LYS A 67 -40.36 -38.76 -21.78
C LYS A 67 -40.15 -38.70 -20.25
N GLU A 68 -40.89 -37.92 -19.45
CA GLU A 68 -42.26 -38.11 -18.89
C GLU A 68 -42.54 -39.41 -18.10
N GLU A 69 -42.83 -39.24 -16.78
CA GLU A 69 -44.04 -39.64 -16.01
C GLU A 69 -43.68 -39.83 -14.51
N VAL A 70 -44.17 -39.07 -13.50
CA VAL A 70 -45.47 -38.88 -12.79
C VAL A 70 -45.90 -40.00 -11.81
N ASP A 71 -46.32 -39.58 -10.59
CA ASP A 71 -47.31 -40.15 -9.64
C ASP A 71 -46.90 -41.32 -8.70
N ASP A 72 -47.37 -41.50 -7.45
CA ASP A 72 -48.24 -40.79 -6.49
C ASP A 72 -48.01 -41.42 -5.06
N LYS A 73 -48.57 -40.81 -3.99
CA LYS A 73 -48.59 -41.24 -2.56
C LYS A 73 -49.52 -42.48 -2.34
N PRO A 74 -49.89 -43.01 -1.11
CA PRO A 74 -49.67 -42.55 0.29
C PRO A 74 -49.48 -43.61 1.44
N LEU A 75 -49.17 -43.09 2.66
CA LEU A 75 -49.54 -43.43 4.06
C LEU A 75 -49.70 -44.90 4.58
N VAL A 76 -49.17 -45.17 5.79
CA VAL A 76 -49.94 -45.43 7.05
C VAL A 76 -49.03 -45.69 8.28
N ASP A 77 -49.51 -45.17 9.43
CA ASP A 77 -49.06 -45.22 10.84
C ASP A 77 -48.73 -46.58 11.47
N THR A 78 -47.92 -46.57 12.55
CA THR A 78 -48.26 -47.22 13.84
C THR A 78 -47.48 -46.60 15.02
N ALA A 79 -48.00 -46.84 16.22
CA ALA A 79 -47.98 -45.96 17.39
C ALA A 79 -47.01 -46.34 18.53
N LYS A 80 -46.74 -45.32 19.37
CA LYS A 80 -46.52 -45.28 20.84
C LYS A 80 -45.42 -46.16 21.50
N GLU A 81 -44.53 -45.47 22.25
CA GLU A 81 -44.45 -45.64 23.72
C GLU A 81 -43.70 -44.49 24.43
N LYS A 82 -44.14 -44.16 25.65
CA LYS A 82 -43.61 -43.11 26.54
C LYS A 82 -42.74 -43.73 27.64
N LYS A 83 -41.61 -43.11 28.01
CA LYS A 83 -41.16 -43.03 29.42
C LYS A 83 -40.15 -41.90 29.70
N LYS A 84 -40.61 -41.00 30.59
CA LYS A 84 -39.97 -40.24 31.68
C LYS A 84 -38.71 -39.36 31.48
N LYS A 85 -38.88 -38.14 32.01
CA LYS A 85 -37.97 -37.00 32.20
C LYS A 85 -36.67 -37.32 32.95
N ALA A 86 -35.59 -36.66 32.53
CA ALA A 86 -34.58 -36.08 33.42
C ALA A 86 -34.09 -34.74 32.85
N SER A 87 -33.96 -33.76 33.73
CA SER A 87 -33.77 -32.33 33.50
C SER A 87 -32.30 -31.92 33.43
N VAL A 88 -31.87 -31.16 32.42
CA VAL A 88 -30.72 -30.23 32.52
C VAL A 88 -30.96 -29.00 31.63
N LYS A 89 -30.61 -27.83 32.18
CA LYS A 89 -30.84 -26.45 31.73
C LYS A 89 -30.36 -26.15 30.30
N LYS A 90 -31.21 -25.49 29.49
CA LYS A 90 -30.79 -24.72 28.31
C LYS A 90 -30.32 -23.32 28.73
N PRO A 91 -29.21 -22.78 28.18
CA PRO A 91 -28.86 -21.39 28.33
C PRO A 91 -29.80 -20.50 27.51
N LYS A 92 -30.04 -19.29 28.01
CA LYS A 92 -30.86 -18.25 27.38
C LYS A 92 -30.22 -17.85 26.04
N GLU A 93 -31.01 -17.89 24.97
CA GLU A 93 -30.66 -17.20 23.72
C GLU A 93 -30.66 -15.69 23.98
N ASP A 94 -29.49 -15.08 23.78
CA ASP A 94 -29.35 -13.64 23.63
C ASP A 94 -30.08 -13.20 22.36
N VAL A 95 -31.18 -12.47 22.54
CA VAL A 95 -31.91 -11.81 21.46
C VAL A 95 -31.06 -10.66 20.95
N ASN A 96 -30.28 -10.91 19.91
CA ASN A 96 -29.58 -9.89 19.15
C ASN A 96 -30.63 -8.92 18.55
N PRO A 97 -30.56 -7.59 18.76
CA PRO A 97 -31.55 -6.68 18.21
C PRO A 97 -31.47 -6.69 16.68
N LYS A 98 -32.52 -7.21 16.04
CA LYS A 98 -32.69 -7.14 14.59
C LYS A 98 -32.65 -5.67 14.17
N LYS A 99 -31.61 -5.27 13.42
CA LYS A 99 -31.60 -3.99 12.69
C LYS A 99 -32.88 -3.89 11.87
N ALA A 100 -33.58 -2.77 12.03
CA ALA A 100 -34.80 -2.47 11.28
C ALA A 100 -34.54 -2.64 9.76
N ARG A 101 -35.50 -3.25 9.05
CA ARG A 101 -35.44 -3.46 7.60
C ARG A 101 -35.52 -2.07 6.94
N LYS A 102 -34.43 -1.64 6.29
CA LYS A 102 -34.33 -0.33 5.63
C LYS A 102 -35.44 -0.14 4.60
N SER A 103 -36.00 1.06 4.49
CA SER A 103 -37.04 1.36 3.52
C SER A 103 -36.49 1.32 2.08
N LYS A 104 -37.35 1.15 1.07
CA LYS A 104 -36.94 1.22 -0.34
C LYS A 104 -36.24 2.55 -0.66
N LYS A 105 -36.69 3.66 -0.06
CA LYS A 105 -36.09 4.98 -0.22
C LYS A 105 -34.71 5.08 0.41
N ASP A 106 -34.49 4.44 1.57
CA ASP A 106 -33.15 4.36 2.18
C ASP A 106 -32.19 3.49 1.36
N GLN A 107 -32.70 2.43 0.73
CA GLN A 107 -31.91 1.57 -0.17
C GLN A 107 -31.57 2.30 -1.48
N GLU A 108 -32.47 3.14 -1.97
CA GLU A 108 -32.27 3.95 -3.18
C GLU A 108 -31.31 5.12 -2.91
N LEU A 109 -31.40 5.79 -1.76
CA LEU A 109 -30.44 6.81 -1.32
C LEU A 109 -29.04 6.22 -1.03
N GLU A 110 -28.96 4.98 -0.51
CA GLU A 110 -27.68 4.26 -0.39
C GLU A 110 -27.13 3.76 -1.73
N SER A 111 -27.96 3.70 -2.78
CA SER A 111 -27.55 3.26 -4.12
C SER A 111 -27.03 4.40 -5.00
N MET A 112 -27.30 5.66 -4.63
CA MET A 112 -26.73 6.81 -5.31
C MET A 112 -25.28 7.01 -4.85
N PRO A 113 -24.33 7.20 -5.77
CA PRO A 113 -22.96 7.49 -5.37
C PRO A 113 -22.91 8.82 -4.62
N LEU A 114 -22.14 8.86 -3.53
CA LEU A 114 -21.86 10.07 -2.75
C LEU A 114 -21.23 11.18 -3.59
N ALA A 115 -20.45 10.80 -4.61
CA ALA A 115 -19.94 11.72 -5.62
C ALA A 115 -19.87 11.04 -6.99
N PRO A 116 -20.19 11.74 -8.09
CA PRO A 116 -20.04 11.19 -9.43
C PRO A 116 -18.56 11.03 -9.77
N ARG A 117 -18.21 9.88 -10.37
CA ARG A 117 -16.86 9.59 -10.85
C ARG A 117 -16.51 10.46 -12.07
N THR A 118 -15.38 11.17 -12.01
CA THR A 118 -14.85 11.92 -13.15
C THR A 118 -14.03 10.99 -14.04
N LYS A 119 -14.53 10.64 -15.23
CA LYS A 119 -13.84 9.74 -16.18
C LYS A 119 -12.86 10.52 -17.07
N GLY A 120 -11.82 9.83 -17.56
CA GLY A 120 -10.86 10.41 -18.53
C GLY A 120 -9.81 11.34 -17.93
N LEU A 121 -9.73 11.44 -16.60
CA LEU A 121 -8.65 12.16 -15.94
C LEU A 121 -7.30 11.46 -16.18
N ARG A 122 -6.25 12.28 -16.28
CA ARG A 122 -4.86 11.79 -16.36
C ARG A 122 -4.35 11.25 -15.02
N MET A 123 -4.92 11.73 -13.91
CA MET A 123 -4.58 11.33 -12.54
C MET A 123 -5.67 10.41 -11.99
N PHE A 124 -5.30 9.20 -11.57
CA PHE A 124 -6.26 8.18 -11.13
C PHE A 124 -6.35 8.14 -9.61
N VAL A 125 -7.17 9.02 -9.04
CA VAL A 125 -7.36 9.12 -7.59
C VAL A 125 -8.47 8.19 -7.11
N GLY A 126 -8.23 7.47 -6.02
CA GLY A 126 -9.21 6.63 -5.34
C GLY A 126 -8.88 6.44 -3.87
N ALA A 127 -9.33 5.35 -3.27
CA ALA A 127 -9.11 5.08 -1.85
C ALA A 127 -8.95 3.59 -1.55
N HIS A 128 -8.45 3.28 -0.36
CA HIS A 128 -8.40 1.94 0.17
C HIS A 128 -9.76 1.50 0.72
N VAL A 129 -10.64 1.03 -0.18
CA VAL A 129 -12.02 0.67 0.15
C VAL A 129 -12.16 -0.73 0.74
N SER A 130 -13.28 -0.96 1.43
CA SER A 130 -13.60 -2.29 1.95
C SER A 130 -13.94 -3.28 0.82
N ALA A 131 -13.41 -4.49 0.92
CA ALA A 131 -13.81 -5.66 0.13
C ALA A 131 -14.65 -6.67 0.95
N ALA A 132 -15.27 -6.22 2.05
CA ALA A 132 -16.07 -7.09 2.90
C ALA A 132 -17.19 -7.75 2.10
N LYS A 133 -17.44 -9.03 2.40
CA LYS A 133 -18.41 -9.91 1.69
C LYS A 133 -18.05 -10.27 0.25
N GLY A 134 -16.89 -9.86 -0.26
CA GLY A 134 -16.41 -10.24 -1.57
C GLY A 134 -15.60 -9.14 -2.25
N VAL A 135 -14.56 -9.52 -2.98
CA VAL A 135 -13.65 -8.57 -3.67
C VAL A 135 -14.38 -7.66 -4.66
N PHE A 136 -15.44 -8.14 -5.30
CA PHE A 136 -16.28 -7.37 -6.22
C PHE A 136 -16.94 -6.14 -5.57
N ASN A 137 -17.17 -6.16 -4.25
CA ASN A 137 -17.72 -4.99 -3.53
C ASN A 137 -16.77 -3.80 -3.50
N SER A 138 -15.46 -4.01 -3.69
CA SER A 138 -14.51 -2.90 -3.83
C SER A 138 -14.85 -2.00 -5.02
N ILE A 139 -15.39 -2.56 -6.11
CA ILE A 139 -15.82 -1.80 -7.28
C ILE A 139 -17.00 -0.88 -6.92
N HIS A 140 -18.03 -1.44 -6.26
CA HIS A 140 -19.19 -0.67 -5.81
C HIS A 140 -18.81 0.43 -4.81
N ASN A 141 -17.95 0.10 -3.84
CA ASN A 141 -17.52 1.06 -2.83
C ASN A 141 -16.67 2.18 -3.43
N THR A 142 -15.84 1.89 -4.44
CA THR A 142 -15.07 2.90 -5.17
C THR A 142 -15.98 3.79 -6.01
N GLU A 143 -16.93 3.20 -6.75
CA GLU A 143 -17.91 3.94 -7.54
C GLU A 143 -18.72 4.89 -6.65
N ASN A 144 -19.11 4.43 -5.46
CA ASN A 144 -19.86 5.21 -4.49
C ASN A 144 -19.11 6.48 -4.03
N ILE A 145 -17.78 6.47 -3.97
CA ILE A 145 -16.98 7.65 -3.59
C ILE A 145 -16.44 8.42 -4.79
N GLY A 146 -16.83 8.05 -6.02
CA GLY A 146 -16.36 8.70 -7.25
C GLY A 146 -14.91 8.38 -7.63
N GLY A 147 -14.33 7.30 -7.07
CA GLY A 147 -12.92 6.96 -7.26
C GLY A 147 -12.59 6.36 -8.63
N ASN A 148 -11.37 6.62 -9.10
CA ASN A 148 -10.77 6.14 -10.33
C ASN A 148 -9.69 5.06 -10.11
N ALA A 149 -9.12 4.96 -8.90
CA ALA A 149 -8.23 3.89 -8.47
C ALA A 149 -8.81 3.13 -7.26
N ILE A 150 -8.31 1.93 -6.99
CA ILE A 150 -8.85 1.02 -5.97
C ILE A 150 -7.70 0.38 -5.21
N ALA A 151 -7.63 0.58 -3.90
CA ALA A 151 -6.93 -0.34 -3.02
C ALA A 151 -7.91 -1.15 -2.18
N LEU A 152 -7.47 -2.34 -1.79
CA LEU A 152 -8.24 -3.28 -0.99
C LEU A 152 -7.31 -4.30 -0.34
N PHE A 153 -7.77 -4.90 0.75
CA PHE A 153 -7.23 -6.18 1.20
C PHE A 153 -7.92 -7.32 0.46
N LEU A 154 -7.15 -8.23 -0.15
CA LEU A 154 -7.67 -9.42 -0.84
C LEU A 154 -8.21 -10.48 0.13
N LYS A 155 -7.71 -10.45 1.37
CA LYS A 155 -8.07 -11.33 2.48
C LYS A 155 -7.83 -10.63 3.81
N SER A 156 -8.21 -11.24 4.94
CA SER A 156 -8.06 -10.57 6.24
C SER A 156 -6.59 -10.32 6.56
N GLN A 157 -6.23 -9.05 6.73
CA GLN A 157 -4.91 -8.58 7.11
C GLN A 157 -4.52 -8.93 8.56
N ARG A 158 -5.47 -9.43 9.37
CA ARG A 158 -5.29 -9.69 10.81
C ARG A 158 -5.01 -11.16 11.16
N LYS A 159 -5.04 -12.07 10.19
CA LYS A 159 -4.85 -13.51 10.41
C LYS A 159 -4.16 -14.16 9.22
N TRP A 160 -3.46 -15.26 9.48
CA TRP A 160 -2.77 -16.04 8.46
C TRP A 160 -3.73 -16.90 7.64
N ASP A 161 -4.62 -17.61 8.32
CA ASP A 161 -5.54 -18.55 7.68
C ASP A 161 -6.78 -17.84 7.12
N ASN A 162 -6.96 -17.95 5.81
CA ASN A 162 -7.99 -17.28 5.05
C ASN A 162 -8.61 -18.26 4.04
N PRO A 163 -9.94 -18.20 3.83
CA PRO A 163 -10.58 -19.03 2.82
C PRO A 163 -10.02 -18.72 1.42
N ALA A 164 -10.04 -19.73 0.55
CA ALA A 164 -9.68 -19.57 -0.86
C ALA A 164 -10.55 -18.49 -1.53
N LEU A 165 -9.99 -17.82 -2.53
CA LEU A 165 -10.77 -16.92 -3.40
C LEU A 165 -11.85 -17.76 -4.09
N GLN A 166 -13.11 -17.34 -3.95
CA GLN A 166 -14.23 -18.02 -4.58
C GLN A 166 -14.31 -17.63 -6.06
N ASP A 167 -14.61 -18.60 -6.93
CA ASP A 167 -14.68 -18.40 -8.38
C ASP A 167 -15.75 -17.38 -8.78
N ASP A 168 -16.92 -17.43 -8.13
CA ASP A 168 -18.01 -16.48 -8.35
C ASP A 168 -17.60 -15.04 -8.01
N HIS A 169 -16.89 -14.85 -6.90
CA HIS A 169 -16.37 -13.54 -6.49
C HIS A 169 -15.32 -13.01 -7.48
N ARG A 170 -14.45 -13.90 -8.00
CA ARG A 170 -13.47 -13.57 -9.04
C ARG A 170 -14.15 -13.11 -10.32
N ASP A 171 -15.12 -13.89 -10.79
CA ASP A 171 -15.79 -13.64 -12.07
C ASP A 171 -16.67 -12.38 -11.99
N GLN A 172 -17.34 -12.15 -10.86
CA GLN A 172 -18.06 -10.90 -10.59
C GLN A 172 -17.12 -9.69 -10.56
N PHE A 173 -15.96 -9.80 -9.91
CA PHE A 173 -14.98 -8.70 -9.89
C PHE A 173 -14.54 -8.33 -11.31
N ARG A 174 -14.12 -9.32 -12.11
CA ARG A 174 -13.68 -9.11 -13.50
C ARG A 174 -14.79 -8.50 -14.35
N LYS A 175 -16.02 -9.02 -14.23
CA LYS A 175 -17.21 -8.49 -14.91
C LYS A 175 -17.46 -7.03 -14.55
N LEU A 176 -17.46 -6.69 -13.26
CA LEU A 176 -17.70 -5.32 -12.79
C LEU A 176 -16.58 -4.36 -13.22
N CYS A 177 -15.31 -4.80 -13.25
CA CYS A 177 -14.23 -3.99 -13.81
C CYS A 177 -14.53 -3.57 -15.26
N LEU A 178 -14.94 -4.52 -16.10
CA LEU A 178 -15.30 -4.25 -17.50
C LEU A 178 -16.52 -3.33 -17.59
N GLU A 179 -17.62 -3.66 -16.91
CA GLU A 179 -18.88 -2.90 -16.96
C GLU A 179 -18.72 -1.45 -16.46
N LYS A 180 -17.87 -1.24 -15.45
CA LYS A 180 -17.67 0.07 -14.82
C LYS A 180 -16.46 0.82 -15.38
N GLY A 181 -15.71 0.25 -16.32
CA GLY A 181 -14.54 0.88 -16.94
C GLY A 181 -13.39 1.08 -15.94
N TYR A 182 -13.08 0.06 -15.15
CA TYR A 182 -11.83 -0.03 -14.39
C TYR A 182 -10.91 -1.04 -15.07
N ASP A 183 -9.70 -0.60 -15.45
CA ASP A 183 -8.62 -1.48 -15.88
C ASP A 183 -7.99 -2.10 -14.61
N ALA A 184 -8.26 -3.38 -14.35
CA ALA A 184 -7.78 -4.06 -13.15
C ALA A 184 -6.24 -4.11 -13.06
N ALA A 185 -5.54 -4.11 -14.20
CA ALA A 185 -4.08 -4.14 -14.23
C ALA A 185 -3.48 -2.78 -13.79
N LYS A 186 -4.14 -1.67 -14.14
CA LYS A 186 -3.60 -0.32 -13.92
C LYS A 186 -4.19 0.39 -12.71
N HIS A 187 -5.48 0.24 -12.47
CA HIS A 187 -6.21 1.05 -11.49
C HIS A 187 -6.33 0.38 -10.12
N VAL A 188 -6.03 -0.91 -10.00
CA VAL A 188 -6.22 -1.68 -8.77
C VAL A 188 -4.87 -2.01 -8.15
N LEU A 189 -4.71 -1.60 -6.89
CA LEU A 189 -3.50 -1.74 -6.09
C LEU A 189 -3.86 -2.36 -4.73
N PRO A 190 -4.06 -3.68 -4.65
CA PRO A 190 -4.33 -4.33 -3.37
C PRO A 190 -3.14 -4.18 -2.43
N HIS A 191 -3.44 -4.11 -1.14
CA HIS A 191 -2.44 -3.98 -0.09
C HIS A 191 -2.25 -5.33 0.64
N GLY A 192 -1.00 -5.66 0.95
CA GLY A 192 -0.65 -6.86 1.69
C GLY A 192 -0.90 -6.76 3.19
N SER A 193 -0.96 -7.92 3.86
CA SER A 193 -1.12 -7.97 5.32
C SER A 193 0.09 -7.40 6.04
N TYR A 194 -0.14 -6.57 7.06
CA TYR A 194 0.89 -6.07 7.97
C TYR A 194 1.63 -7.16 8.78
N LEU A 195 1.12 -8.40 8.75
CA LEU A 195 1.80 -9.55 9.36
C LEU A 195 2.96 -10.07 8.52
N VAL A 196 2.96 -9.81 7.20
CA VAL A 196 3.98 -10.29 6.28
C VAL A 196 5.27 -9.49 6.49
N ASN A 197 6.35 -10.21 6.77
CA ASN A 197 7.70 -9.66 6.75
C ASN A 197 8.60 -10.64 6.00
N LEU A 198 8.93 -10.32 4.74
CA LEU A 198 9.76 -11.17 3.88
C LEU A 198 11.24 -11.14 4.29
N ALA A 199 11.68 -10.14 5.07
CA ALA A 199 13.03 -10.04 5.61
C ALA A 199 13.25 -10.85 6.90
N GLN A 200 12.29 -11.71 7.28
CA GLN A 200 12.32 -12.49 8.52
C GLN A 200 13.45 -13.52 8.53
N ASN A 201 14.22 -13.57 9.63
CA ASN A 201 15.36 -14.48 9.78
C ASN A 201 14.94 -15.87 10.33
N ASP A 202 13.85 -15.92 11.10
CA ASP A 202 13.28 -17.17 11.57
C ASP A 202 12.65 -17.94 10.40
N LYS A 203 13.12 -19.19 10.18
CA LYS A 203 12.71 -20.00 9.02
C LYS A 203 11.21 -20.32 9.00
N ALA A 204 10.60 -20.56 10.16
CA ALA A 204 9.18 -20.91 10.22
C ALA A 204 8.30 -19.69 9.91
N LYS A 205 8.61 -18.54 10.51
CA LYS A 205 7.93 -17.27 10.24
C LYS A 205 8.18 -16.79 8.81
N SER A 206 9.39 -16.95 8.27
CA SER A 206 9.73 -16.66 6.88
C SER A 206 8.86 -17.49 5.93
N LYS A 207 8.78 -18.81 6.12
CA LYS A 207 7.91 -19.69 5.33
C LYS A 207 6.43 -19.27 5.41
N GLN A 208 5.95 -18.93 6.61
CA GLN A 208 4.58 -18.48 6.82
C GLN A 208 4.28 -17.17 6.09
N ALA A 209 5.17 -16.17 6.22
CA ALA A 209 5.06 -14.88 5.53
C ALA A 209 5.10 -15.06 4.00
N TYR A 210 6.05 -15.86 3.49
CA TYR A 210 6.20 -16.15 2.08
C TYR A 210 4.97 -16.85 1.50
N THR A 211 4.43 -17.86 2.20
CA THR A 211 3.23 -18.58 1.76
C THR A 211 2.03 -17.64 1.67
N SER A 212 1.85 -16.76 2.66
CA SER A 212 0.77 -15.77 2.63
C SER A 212 0.95 -14.78 1.48
N PHE A 213 2.17 -14.27 1.27
CA PHE A 213 2.51 -13.33 0.22
C PHE A 213 2.28 -13.92 -1.18
N LEU A 214 2.76 -15.13 -1.42
CA LEU A 214 2.57 -15.83 -2.69
C LEU A 214 1.09 -16.13 -2.99
N ASP A 215 0.29 -16.46 -1.97
CA ASP A 215 -1.16 -16.60 -2.13
C ASP A 215 -1.82 -15.27 -2.53
N ASP A 216 -1.39 -14.14 -1.97
CA ASP A 216 -1.89 -12.82 -2.39
C ASP A 216 -1.54 -12.49 -3.84
N LEU A 217 -0.30 -12.78 -4.26
CA LEU A 217 0.12 -12.61 -5.65
C LEU A 217 -0.73 -13.46 -6.61
N ARG A 218 -0.96 -14.74 -6.29
CA ARG A 218 -1.82 -15.62 -7.10
C ARG A 218 -3.27 -15.14 -7.16
N ARG A 219 -3.79 -14.56 -6.07
CA ARG A 219 -5.11 -13.92 -6.06
C ARG A 219 -5.15 -12.71 -7.00
N CYS A 220 -4.10 -11.88 -7.02
CA CYS A 220 -4.00 -10.79 -8.00
C CYS A 220 -4.11 -11.31 -9.44
N GLU A 221 -3.33 -12.34 -9.80
CA GLU A 221 -3.37 -12.93 -11.15
C GLU A 221 -4.75 -13.51 -11.49
N ALA A 222 -5.35 -14.23 -10.54
CA ALA A 222 -6.71 -14.73 -10.68
C ALA A 222 -7.74 -13.60 -10.86
N LEU A 223 -7.49 -12.40 -10.35
CA LEU A 223 -8.38 -11.24 -10.51
C LEU A 223 -8.05 -10.40 -11.75
N GLY A 224 -6.93 -10.67 -12.44
CA GLY A 224 -6.43 -9.84 -13.53
C GLY A 224 -5.73 -8.56 -13.06
N ILE A 225 -5.33 -8.51 -11.79
CA ILE A 225 -4.60 -7.41 -11.17
C ILE A 225 -3.11 -7.63 -11.39
N THR A 226 -2.39 -6.59 -11.80
CA THR A 226 -0.93 -6.68 -12.04
C THR A 226 -0.08 -5.94 -11.03
N LEU A 227 -0.66 -5.21 -10.07
CA LEU A 227 0.07 -4.52 -9.01
C LEU A 227 -0.29 -5.11 -7.65
N TYR A 228 0.68 -5.25 -6.76
CA TYR A 228 0.43 -5.69 -5.39
C TYR A 228 1.33 -4.94 -4.40
N ASN A 229 0.73 -4.02 -3.65
CA ASN A 229 1.45 -3.17 -2.71
C ASN A 229 1.71 -3.88 -1.38
N PHE A 230 2.91 -3.72 -0.82
CA PHE A 230 3.21 -4.21 0.52
C PHE A 230 4.37 -3.43 1.14
N HIS A 231 4.41 -3.43 2.47
CA HIS A 231 5.56 -2.89 3.20
C HIS A 231 6.76 -3.86 3.05
N PRO A 232 7.98 -3.36 2.77
CA PRO A 232 9.19 -4.19 2.63
C PRO A 232 9.45 -5.12 3.82
N GLY A 233 8.99 -4.69 5.01
CA GLY A 233 9.10 -5.43 6.26
C GLY A 233 10.03 -4.75 7.24
N SER A 234 10.73 -5.55 8.04
CA SER A 234 11.67 -5.04 9.05
C SER A 234 12.88 -5.95 9.17
N THR A 235 14.01 -5.42 9.64
CA THR A 235 15.26 -6.19 9.77
C THR A 235 15.22 -7.24 10.88
N ASN A 236 14.20 -7.24 11.75
CA ASN A 236 14.11 -8.11 12.93
C ASN A 236 15.40 -8.15 13.77
N GLN A 237 16.04 -6.98 13.94
CA GLN A 237 17.29 -6.82 14.72
C GLN A 237 18.51 -7.52 14.10
N THR A 238 18.45 -7.89 12.82
CA THR A 238 19.63 -8.32 12.05
C THR A 238 20.24 -7.13 11.30
N PRO A 239 21.52 -7.22 10.87
CA PRO A 239 22.12 -6.19 10.02
C PRO A 239 21.30 -5.95 8.75
N LEU A 240 21.14 -4.67 8.39
CA LEU A 240 20.34 -4.26 7.22
C LEU A 240 20.74 -5.00 5.93
N PRO A 241 22.03 -5.15 5.57
CA PRO A 241 22.40 -5.88 4.35
C PRO A 241 21.89 -7.33 4.31
N GLU A 242 21.93 -8.04 5.45
CA GLU A 242 21.43 -9.42 5.53
C GLU A 242 19.90 -9.46 5.38
N ALA A 243 19.20 -8.47 5.93
CA ALA A 243 17.75 -8.35 5.81
C ALA A 243 17.33 -8.04 4.36
N LEU A 244 18.06 -7.17 3.66
CA LEU A 244 17.84 -6.88 2.25
C LEU A 244 18.11 -8.11 1.37
N SER A 245 19.16 -8.89 1.65
CA SER A 245 19.43 -10.15 0.92
C SER A 245 18.26 -11.13 1.05
N ARG A 246 17.72 -11.34 2.26
CA ARG A 246 16.55 -12.20 2.44
C ARG A 246 15.32 -11.69 1.72
N LEU A 247 15.06 -10.38 1.78
CA LEU A 247 13.95 -9.77 1.04
C LEU A 247 14.11 -9.96 -0.48
N ALA A 248 15.30 -9.73 -1.02
CA ALA A 248 15.61 -9.93 -2.44
C ALA A 248 15.39 -11.39 -2.86
N GLU A 249 15.88 -12.36 -2.09
CA GLU A 249 15.68 -13.79 -2.35
C GLU A 249 14.19 -14.16 -2.41
N MET A 250 13.39 -13.71 -1.44
CA MET A 250 11.95 -13.96 -1.41
C MET A 250 11.22 -13.30 -2.59
N LEU A 251 11.62 -12.09 -2.98
CA LEU A 251 11.05 -11.40 -4.14
C LEU A 251 11.36 -12.13 -5.46
N VAL A 252 12.62 -12.53 -5.66
CA VAL A 252 13.03 -13.28 -6.85
C VAL A 252 12.28 -14.62 -6.93
N GLN A 253 12.13 -15.31 -5.80
CA GLN A 253 11.38 -16.55 -5.73
C GLN A 253 9.90 -16.32 -6.12
N ALA A 254 9.26 -15.32 -5.52
CA ALA A 254 7.84 -15.01 -5.79
C ALA A 254 7.60 -14.59 -7.24
N ILE A 255 8.51 -13.79 -7.83
CA ILE A 255 8.45 -13.40 -9.24
C ILE A 255 8.63 -14.62 -10.15
N THR A 256 9.46 -15.58 -9.77
CA THR A 256 9.66 -16.81 -10.56
C THR A 256 8.45 -17.73 -10.47
N GLU A 257 7.72 -17.72 -9.35
CA GLU A 257 6.52 -18.52 -9.13
C GLU A 257 5.22 -17.87 -9.65
N THR A 258 5.30 -16.67 -10.27
CA THR A 258 4.16 -15.90 -10.78
C THR A 258 4.45 -15.29 -12.16
N THR A 259 3.41 -14.98 -12.94
CA THR A 259 3.51 -14.62 -14.36
C THR A 259 3.32 -13.14 -14.66
N THR A 260 2.40 -12.45 -13.98
CA THR A 260 2.00 -11.07 -14.37
C THR A 260 2.11 -10.04 -13.26
N VAL A 261 1.92 -10.43 -12.00
CA VAL A 261 1.83 -9.48 -10.88
C VAL A 261 3.18 -8.89 -10.47
N VAL A 262 3.23 -7.58 -10.27
CA VAL A 262 4.39 -6.80 -9.84
C VAL A 262 4.28 -6.56 -8.33
N PRO A 263 5.16 -7.12 -7.49
CA PRO A 263 5.34 -6.66 -6.13
C PRO A 263 5.76 -5.20 -6.10
N VAL A 264 4.93 -4.36 -5.48
CA VAL A 264 5.14 -2.93 -5.31
C VAL A 264 5.55 -2.67 -3.86
N LEU A 265 6.80 -2.28 -3.65
CA LEU A 265 7.33 -1.99 -2.32
C LEU A 265 7.00 -0.56 -1.91
N GLU A 266 6.40 -0.38 -0.75
CA GLU A 266 6.03 0.95 -0.26
C GLU A 266 7.17 1.63 0.51
N THR A 267 7.34 2.94 0.31
CA THR A 267 8.15 3.78 1.21
C THR A 267 7.58 3.76 2.62
N MET A 268 8.43 3.64 3.64
CA MET A 268 8.04 3.53 5.04
C MET A 268 8.46 4.75 5.85
N CYS A 269 7.83 5.00 7.00
CA CYS A 269 8.18 6.13 7.87
C CYS A 269 9.53 5.99 8.61
N GLY A 270 10.28 4.90 8.40
CA GLY A 270 11.57 4.66 9.05
C GLY A 270 11.48 4.44 10.57
N HIS A 271 10.38 3.88 11.06
CA HIS A 271 10.18 3.61 12.49
C HIS A 271 10.95 2.35 12.95
N GLY A 272 11.79 2.51 13.97
CA GLY A 272 12.51 1.38 14.56
C GLY A 272 13.38 0.67 13.52
N ASN A 273 13.00 -0.56 13.17
CA ASN A 273 13.78 -1.46 12.31
C ASN A 273 13.10 -1.70 10.95
N THR A 274 12.11 -0.88 10.56
CA THR A 274 11.43 -0.99 9.27
C THR A 274 12.39 -0.74 8.12
N ILE A 275 12.26 -1.52 7.04
CA ILE A 275 12.97 -1.32 5.77
C ILE A 275 12.10 -0.45 4.85
N GLY A 276 12.71 0.40 4.05
CA GLY A 276 12.06 1.33 3.13
C GLY A 276 11.97 2.76 3.67
N GLY A 277 12.69 3.07 4.75
CA GLY A 277 12.70 4.42 5.34
C GLY A 277 13.56 5.40 4.56
N ALA A 278 14.71 4.95 4.06
CA ALA A 278 15.59 5.74 3.21
C ALA A 278 15.55 5.20 1.77
N LEU A 279 15.54 6.11 0.79
CA LEU A 279 15.55 5.75 -0.63
C LEU A 279 16.76 4.88 -1.02
N SER A 280 17.90 5.06 -0.33
CA SER A 280 19.10 4.23 -0.52
C SER A 280 18.87 2.74 -0.21
N GLU A 281 17.91 2.41 0.67
CA GLU A 281 17.60 1.00 0.99
C GLU A 281 16.94 0.30 -0.21
N PHE A 282 16.17 1.03 -1.03
CA PHE A 282 15.61 0.51 -2.27
C PHE A 282 16.68 0.34 -3.34
N ARG A 283 17.61 1.29 -3.47
CA ARG A 283 18.80 1.14 -4.34
C ARG A 283 19.55 -0.15 -4.00
N ASP A 284 19.85 -0.34 -2.72
CA ASP A 284 20.62 -1.49 -2.24
C ASP A 284 19.84 -2.80 -2.45
N LEU A 285 18.52 -2.79 -2.25
CA LEU A 285 17.66 -3.93 -2.57
C LEU A 285 17.66 -4.26 -4.07
N LEU A 286 17.47 -3.26 -4.93
CA LEU A 286 17.44 -3.44 -6.39
C LEU A 286 18.78 -3.95 -6.93
N ALA A 287 19.90 -3.58 -6.30
CA ALA A 287 21.23 -4.10 -6.63
C ALA A 287 21.38 -5.60 -6.34
N LEU A 288 20.61 -6.15 -5.40
CA LEU A 288 20.59 -7.58 -5.07
C LEU A 288 19.63 -8.39 -5.95
N ILE A 289 18.69 -7.72 -6.63
CA ILE A 289 17.74 -8.37 -7.53
C ILE A 289 18.34 -8.44 -8.94
N PRO A 290 18.38 -9.63 -9.60
CA PRO A 290 18.86 -9.75 -10.97
C PRO A 290 18.09 -8.84 -11.95
N LYS A 291 18.81 -8.17 -12.86
CA LYS A 291 18.24 -7.15 -13.77
C LYS A 291 17.05 -7.64 -14.60
N GLN A 292 17.01 -8.92 -14.98
CA GLN A 292 15.90 -9.49 -15.73
C GLN A 292 14.56 -9.49 -14.96
N HIS A 293 14.59 -9.35 -13.63
CA HIS A 293 13.40 -9.26 -12.79
C HIS A 293 13.00 -7.80 -12.48
N HIS A 294 13.80 -6.80 -12.85
CA HIS A 294 13.53 -5.39 -12.51
C HIS A 294 12.21 -4.88 -13.09
N SER A 295 11.79 -5.34 -14.27
CA SER A 295 10.49 -4.98 -14.87
C SER A 295 9.29 -5.48 -14.06
N ARG A 296 9.48 -6.50 -13.21
CA ARG A 296 8.48 -7.09 -12.31
C ARG A 296 8.64 -6.61 -10.87
N ILE A 297 9.38 -5.52 -10.62
CA ILE A 297 9.45 -4.83 -9.32
C ILE A 297 8.88 -3.43 -9.47
N GLY A 298 8.12 -2.99 -8.48
CA GLY A 298 7.58 -1.65 -8.39
C GLY A 298 7.85 -1.01 -7.04
N ILE A 299 7.68 0.32 -6.98
CA ILE A 299 7.70 1.09 -5.74
C ILE A 299 6.44 1.97 -5.67
N CYS A 300 5.87 2.05 -4.48
CA CYS A 300 4.80 2.98 -4.12
C CYS A 300 5.38 4.08 -3.24
N ILE A 301 5.14 5.33 -3.60
CA ILE A 301 5.46 6.47 -2.73
C ILE A 301 4.24 6.75 -1.86
N ASP A 302 4.38 6.54 -0.56
CA ASP A 302 3.45 7.07 0.43
C ASP A 302 3.96 8.43 0.92
N THR A 303 3.11 9.44 0.78
CA THR A 303 3.46 10.83 1.11
C THR A 303 3.66 11.05 2.61
N CYS A 304 2.82 10.45 3.46
CA CYS A 304 2.94 10.55 4.91
C CYS A 304 4.21 9.84 5.39
N HIS A 305 4.48 8.64 4.88
CA HIS A 305 5.67 7.86 5.20
C HIS A 305 6.95 8.58 4.80
N SER A 306 7.04 9.03 3.55
CA SER A 306 8.21 9.75 3.04
C SER A 306 8.47 11.03 3.85
N PHE A 307 7.42 11.78 4.17
CA PHE A 307 7.51 12.96 5.03
C PHE A 307 7.96 12.62 6.46
N ALA A 308 7.37 11.58 7.07
CA ALA A 308 7.72 11.11 8.40
C ALA A 308 9.16 10.53 8.47
N ALA A 309 9.67 10.00 7.36
CA ALA A 309 11.05 9.54 7.22
C ALA A 309 12.06 10.70 7.13
N GLY A 310 11.61 11.88 6.69
CA GLY A 310 12.41 13.11 6.71
C GLY A 310 12.42 13.88 5.38
N TYR A 311 11.82 13.34 4.32
CA TYR A 311 11.79 14.00 3.01
C TYR A 311 10.86 15.22 3.02
N ASP A 312 11.26 16.30 2.35
CA ASP A 312 10.40 17.47 2.17
C ASP A 312 9.55 17.32 0.91
N LEU A 313 8.24 17.20 1.09
CA LEU A 313 7.25 17.17 0.00
C LEU A 313 6.38 18.45 0.00
N THR A 314 6.58 19.33 0.98
CA THR A 314 5.69 20.47 1.27
C THR A 314 5.89 21.62 0.30
N SER A 315 7.15 21.87 -0.05
CA SER A 315 7.54 22.95 -0.95
C SER A 315 7.80 22.41 -2.37
N PRO A 316 7.57 23.21 -3.43
CA PRO A 316 7.92 22.80 -4.80
C PRO A 316 9.40 22.41 -4.96
N ALA A 317 10.29 23.14 -4.28
CA ALA A 317 11.73 22.86 -4.30
C ALA A 317 12.07 21.54 -3.57
N GLY A 318 11.48 21.31 -2.39
CA GLY A 318 11.64 20.06 -1.64
C GLY A 318 11.12 18.87 -2.42
N PHE A 319 9.90 18.97 -2.96
CA PHE A 319 9.30 17.93 -3.79
C PHE A 319 10.15 17.59 -5.01
N LYS A 320 10.65 18.61 -5.72
CA LYS A 320 11.58 18.40 -6.85
C LYS A 320 12.88 17.71 -6.42
N SER A 321 13.43 18.09 -5.27
CA SER A 321 14.63 17.46 -4.71
C SER A 321 14.38 16.00 -4.37
N PHE A 322 13.24 15.68 -3.74
CA PHE A 322 12.85 14.32 -3.41
C PHE A 322 12.71 13.45 -4.68
N LEU A 323 12.06 13.96 -5.72
CA LEU A 323 11.93 13.21 -6.98
C LEU A 323 13.25 13.06 -7.73
N ALA A 324 14.16 14.02 -7.63
CA ALA A 324 15.50 13.89 -8.18
C ALA A 324 16.28 12.79 -7.46
N GLU A 325 16.24 12.76 -6.13
CA GLU A 325 16.87 11.70 -5.33
C GLU A 325 16.25 10.32 -5.60
N PHE A 326 14.92 10.25 -5.75
CA PHE A 326 14.23 9.02 -6.14
C PHE A 326 14.71 8.52 -7.50
N ASP A 327 14.76 9.39 -8.51
CA ASP A 327 15.20 9.02 -9.86
C ASP A 327 16.68 8.62 -9.90
N GLU A 328 17.54 9.30 -9.13
CA GLU A 328 18.96 8.97 -9.03
C GLU A 328 19.22 7.61 -8.37
N LEU A 329 18.58 7.34 -7.23
CA LEU A 329 18.86 6.14 -6.44
C LEU A 329 18.12 4.90 -6.94
N ILE A 330 16.92 5.10 -7.48
CA ILE A 330 16.00 4.02 -7.83
C ILE A 330 15.71 4.06 -9.32
N GLY A 331 15.33 5.22 -9.84
CA GLY A 331 14.84 5.42 -11.20
C GLY A 331 13.33 5.48 -11.27
N ILE A 332 12.81 6.51 -11.93
CA ILE A 332 11.37 6.77 -12.05
C ILE A 332 10.60 5.61 -12.70
N GLN A 333 11.27 4.79 -13.53
CA GLN A 333 10.69 3.62 -14.16
C GLN A 333 10.25 2.52 -13.18
N PHE A 334 10.65 2.58 -11.90
CA PHE A 334 10.16 1.66 -10.86
C PHE A 334 8.91 2.19 -10.15
N LEU A 335 8.55 3.46 -10.31
CA LEU A 335 7.34 4.00 -9.70
C LEU A 335 6.10 3.34 -10.32
N ARG A 336 5.21 2.82 -9.48
CA ARG A 336 3.99 2.15 -9.92
C ARG A 336 2.72 2.68 -9.27
N ALA A 337 2.82 3.40 -8.16
CA ALA A 337 1.67 3.87 -7.40
C ALA A 337 2.04 4.99 -6.44
N LEU A 338 1.03 5.68 -5.93
CA LEU A 338 1.15 6.59 -4.80
C LEU A 338 0.07 6.30 -3.76
N HIS A 339 0.43 6.41 -2.49
CA HIS A 339 -0.53 6.61 -1.42
C HIS A 339 -0.54 8.09 -1.02
N LEU A 340 -1.72 8.69 -1.04
CA LEU A 340 -1.93 10.11 -0.79
C LEU A 340 -2.46 10.30 0.62
N ASN A 341 -1.53 10.50 1.55
CA ASN A 341 -1.80 10.63 2.97
C ASN A 341 -1.15 11.91 3.51
N ASP A 342 -1.94 12.80 4.10
CA ASP A 342 -1.36 13.89 4.88
C ASP A 342 -0.83 13.32 6.21
N SER A 343 -0.02 14.07 6.94
CA SER A 343 0.60 13.60 8.19
C SER A 343 0.08 14.37 9.40
N LYS A 344 -0.41 13.66 10.41
CA LYS A 344 -0.70 14.24 11.74
C LYS A 344 0.56 14.59 12.51
N ALA A 345 1.72 14.07 12.13
CA ALA A 345 2.98 14.25 12.84
C ALA A 345 3.98 15.09 12.02
N PRO A 346 4.90 15.82 12.67
CA PRO A 346 5.88 16.65 11.95
C PRO A 346 6.87 15.82 11.12
N ARG A 347 7.55 16.49 10.17
CA ARG A 347 8.56 15.90 9.28
C ARG A 347 9.66 15.22 10.09
N GLY A 348 10.10 14.04 9.65
CA GLY A 348 11.16 13.30 10.33
C GLY A 348 10.75 12.71 11.70
N SER A 349 9.46 12.71 12.04
CA SER A 349 8.97 12.18 13.31
C SER A 349 9.05 10.65 13.43
N LYS A 350 9.20 9.94 12.30
CA LYS A 350 9.17 8.48 12.20
C LYS A 350 7.89 7.88 12.79
N ARG A 351 6.77 8.57 12.58
CA ARG A 351 5.42 8.18 13.00
C ARG A 351 4.54 8.10 11.76
N ASP A 352 4.04 6.91 11.51
CA ASP A 352 2.95 6.65 10.57
C ASP A 352 1.63 7.06 11.25
N LEU A 353 1.16 8.28 10.95
CA LEU A 353 -0.10 8.82 11.46
C LEU A 353 -0.78 9.68 10.39
N HIS A 354 -1.68 9.06 9.63
CA HIS A 354 -2.35 9.73 8.51
C HIS A 354 -3.33 10.81 8.98
N ALA A 355 -3.36 11.92 8.24
CA ALA A 355 -4.32 13.02 8.32
C ALA A 355 -5.09 13.15 7.00
N ASN A 356 -6.21 13.87 7.05
CA ASN A 356 -6.95 14.23 5.85
C ASN A 356 -6.18 15.29 5.04
N ILE A 357 -6.38 15.28 3.72
CA ILE A 357 -5.68 16.12 2.74
C ILE A 357 -5.77 17.61 3.13
N GLY A 358 -4.62 18.25 3.30
CA GLY A 358 -4.48 19.67 3.63
C GLY A 358 -4.65 20.01 5.11
N THR A 359 -4.98 19.05 5.96
CA THR A 359 -5.20 19.26 7.41
C THR A 359 -3.97 18.93 8.24
N GLY A 360 -3.03 18.17 7.71
CA GLY A 360 -1.82 17.75 8.42
C GLY A 360 -0.62 18.67 8.16
N PHE A 361 0.55 18.18 8.53
CA PHE A 361 1.83 18.87 8.41
C PHE A 361 2.37 18.88 6.97
N LEU A 362 1.84 18.05 6.06
CA LEU A 362 2.19 18.15 4.64
C LEU A 362 1.51 19.37 4.01
N GLY A 363 0.25 19.63 4.38
CA GLY A 363 -0.52 20.74 3.86
C GLY A 363 -0.96 20.55 2.41
N LEU A 364 -1.77 21.49 1.91
CA LEU A 364 -2.40 21.35 0.60
C LEU A 364 -1.39 21.44 -0.55
N ARG A 365 -0.36 22.29 -0.41
CA ARG A 365 0.67 22.47 -1.45
C ARG A 365 1.41 21.19 -1.83
N ALA A 366 1.62 20.27 -0.90
CA ALA A 366 2.23 18.98 -1.20
C ALA A 366 1.42 18.18 -2.23
N PHE A 367 0.10 18.14 -2.06
CA PHE A 367 -0.80 17.43 -2.96
C PHE A 367 -0.99 18.15 -4.28
N HIS A 368 -0.94 19.50 -4.29
CA HIS A 368 -0.89 20.26 -5.53
C HIS A 368 0.32 19.88 -6.39
N ASN A 369 1.51 19.79 -5.78
CA ASN A 369 2.73 19.38 -6.48
C ASN A 369 2.57 17.99 -7.13
N ILE A 370 1.95 17.05 -6.42
CA ILE A 370 1.70 15.67 -6.90
C ILE A 370 0.67 15.65 -8.03
N MET A 371 -0.46 16.33 -7.85
CA MET A 371 -1.58 16.34 -8.81
C MET A 371 -1.22 17.06 -10.12
N ASN A 372 -0.09 17.75 -10.18
CA ASN A 372 0.42 18.46 -11.36
C ASN A 372 1.78 17.92 -11.85
N GLU A 373 2.23 16.75 -11.39
CA GLU A 373 3.46 16.10 -11.84
C GLU A 373 3.20 15.16 -13.03
N PRO A 374 3.67 15.48 -14.26
CA PRO A 374 3.39 14.67 -15.45
C PRO A 374 3.88 13.23 -15.36
N ARG A 375 4.96 12.96 -14.59
CA ARG A 375 5.50 11.60 -14.42
C ARG A 375 4.56 10.67 -13.66
N PHE A 376 3.52 11.19 -13.01
CA PHE A 376 2.56 10.38 -12.25
C PHE A 376 1.25 10.09 -12.99
N GLU A 377 1.08 10.64 -14.20
CA GLU A 377 -0.08 10.35 -15.03
C GLU A 377 -0.20 8.85 -15.30
N GLY A 378 -1.42 8.31 -15.23
CA GLY A 378 -1.67 6.88 -15.41
C GLY A 378 -1.43 6.01 -14.18
N LEU A 379 -0.80 6.54 -13.12
CA LEU A 379 -0.55 5.77 -11.90
C LEU A 379 -1.77 5.77 -10.96
N PRO A 380 -2.07 4.64 -10.28
CA PRO A 380 -3.07 4.62 -9.22
C PRO A 380 -2.58 5.43 -8.01
N MET A 381 -3.43 6.33 -7.54
CA MET A 381 -3.22 7.19 -6.39
C MET A 381 -4.30 6.90 -5.35
N VAL A 382 -3.92 6.43 -4.18
CA VAL A 382 -4.85 5.84 -3.21
C VAL A 382 -4.84 6.64 -1.91
N LEU A 383 -6.01 7.11 -1.47
CA LEU A 383 -6.23 7.65 -0.13
C LEU A 383 -6.30 6.53 0.91
N GLU A 384 -5.57 6.68 2.01
CA GLU A 384 -5.68 5.87 3.24
C GLU A 384 -5.90 6.76 4.46
N THR A 385 -6.48 7.94 4.20
CA THR A 385 -6.80 8.96 5.18
C THR A 385 -7.89 8.46 6.14
N PRO A 386 -7.90 8.94 7.40
CA PRO A 386 -8.89 8.53 8.38
C PRO A 386 -10.31 9.00 7.99
N ILE A 387 -11.29 8.12 8.17
CA ILE A 387 -12.73 8.39 7.87
C ILE A 387 -13.66 8.18 9.07
N ASP A 388 -13.11 7.88 10.24
CA ASP A 388 -13.89 7.59 11.44
C ASP A 388 -14.45 8.89 12.04
N ARG A 389 -15.79 9.01 12.13
CA ARG A 389 -16.47 10.13 12.80
C ARG A 389 -17.10 9.72 14.13
N VAL A 390 -17.17 10.65 15.07
CA VAL A 390 -17.96 10.49 16.30
C VAL A 390 -19.44 10.76 15.99
N PRO A 391 -20.36 9.81 16.26
CA PRO A 391 -21.79 10.01 15.99
C PRO A 391 -22.35 11.26 16.69
N GLY A 392 -23.04 12.13 15.94
CA GLY A 392 -23.72 13.33 16.46
C GLY A 392 -23.00 14.66 16.26
N GLN A 393 -21.79 14.66 15.70
CA GLN A 393 -21.21 15.86 15.09
C GLN A 393 -21.67 15.91 13.63
N ASN A 394 -22.66 16.76 13.33
CA ASN A 394 -22.99 17.10 11.96
C ASN A 394 -21.82 17.88 11.37
N VAL A 395 -21.00 17.23 10.55
CA VAL A 395 -20.23 17.96 9.54
C VAL A 395 -21.25 18.31 8.48
N ALA A 396 -21.61 19.58 8.39
CA ALA A 396 -22.48 20.06 7.33
C ALA A 396 -21.94 19.57 5.99
N ILE A 397 -22.83 19.04 5.15
CA ILE A 397 -22.51 18.70 3.77
C ILE A 397 -21.88 19.95 3.16
N ARG A 398 -20.65 19.77 2.66
CA ARG A 398 -19.80 20.79 2.07
C ARG A 398 -20.33 21.13 0.68
N ASP A 399 -21.44 21.86 0.62
CA ASP A 399 -21.91 22.46 -0.62
C ASP A 399 -21.41 23.91 -0.70
N GLY A 400 -20.54 24.15 -1.67
CA GLY A 400 -20.20 25.49 -2.12
C GLY A 400 -21.37 26.07 -2.90
N ALA A 401 -22.12 26.97 -2.28
CA ALA A 401 -22.91 27.98 -2.95
C ALA A 401 -23.14 29.13 -1.97
N ALA A 402 -22.50 30.26 -2.24
CA ALA A 402 -22.83 31.52 -1.60
C ALA A 402 -24.21 31.96 -2.10
N ASP A 403 -25.19 32.04 -1.20
CA ASP A 403 -26.24 33.03 -1.34
C ASP A 403 -26.66 33.51 0.05
N GLY A 404 -26.70 34.84 0.19
CA GLY A 404 -26.97 35.52 1.44
C GLY A 404 -28.46 35.68 1.66
N SER A 405 -28.93 35.37 2.87
CA SER A 405 -30.04 36.12 3.46
C SER A 405 -29.99 36.00 4.98
N GLU A 406 -29.99 37.16 5.62
CA GLU A 406 -30.13 37.32 7.05
C GLU A 406 -31.57 36.97 7.48
N SER A 407 -31.72 36.28 8.60
CA SER A 407 -32.89 36.49 9.47
C SER A 407 -32.55 36.13 10.91
N GLU A 408 -32.74 37.11 11.79
CA GLU A 408 -32.51 37.05 13.22
C GLU A 408 -33.47 36.12 13.99
N SER A 409 -32.96 35.73 15.17
CA SER A 409 -33.68 35.49 16.43
C SER A 409 -34.33 34.13 16.67
N GLU A 410 -33.71 33.32 17.54
CA GLU A 410 -34.48 32.56 18.52
C GLU A 410 -33.69 32.25 19.81
N LYS A 411 -34.40 32.33 20.93
CA LYS A 411 -33.92 32.46 22.31
C LYS A 411 -33.30 31.17 22.87
N LYS A 412 -32.12 31.28 23.50
CA LYS A 412 -31.49 30.27 24.36
C LYS A 412 -32.42 29.82 25.51
N LYS A 413 -32.85 28.55 25.50
CA LYS A 413 -33.32 27.84 26.71
C LYS A 413 -32.19 26.98 27.28
N GLN A 414 -31.88 27.17 28.57
CA GLN A 414 -30.91 26.36 29.31
C GLN A 414 -31.37 24.89 29.43
N PRO A 415 -30.47 23.90 29.32
CA PRO A 415 -30.84 22.51 29.56
C PRO A 415 -30.82 22.19 31.06
N LYS A 416 -31.91 21.58 31.55
CA LYS A 416 -32.02 21.02 32.91
C LYS A 416 -31.04 19.84 33.07
N LYS A 417 -30.33 19.81 34.19
CA LYS A 417 -29.39 18.73 34.59
C LYS A 417 -30.15 17.41 34.81
N GLY A 418 -29.98 16.46 33.89
CA GLY A 418 -30.26 15.03 34.10
C GLY A 418 -29.06 14.28 34.67
N PRO A 419 -29.23 13.06 35.20
CA PRO A 419 -28.22 12.38 36.01
C PRO A 419 -26.99 11.99 35.19
N LYS A 420 -25.81 12.20 35.78
CA LYS A 420 -24.49 11.89 35.21
C LYS A 420 -24.41 10.39 34.85
N ARG A 421 -24.23 10.08 33.56
CA ARG A 421 -23.75 8.76 33.11
C ARG A 421 -22.28 8.57 33.53
N PRO A 422 -21.86 7.35 33.87
CA PRO A 422 -20.48 7.08 34.24
C PRO A 422 -19.55 7.35 33.04
N ALA A 423 -18.39 7.94 33.32
CA ALA A 423 -17.33 8.14 32.35
C ALA A 423 -16.76 6.79 31.91
N GLY A 424 -16.74 6.52 30.60
CA GLY A 424 -16.12 5.31 30.05
C GLY A 424 -16.99 4.52 29.08
N ALA A 425 -17.56 5.18 28.06
CA ALA A 425 -17.96 4.56 26.80
C ALA A 425 -18.19 5.68 25.78
N GLY A 426 -17.11 6.10 25.09
CA GLY A 426 -17.27 6.95 23.90
C GLY A 426 -18.15 6.21 22.89
N ALA A 427 -19.06 6.91 22.22
CA ALA A 427 -19.79 6.34 21.10
C ALA A 427 -18.77 5.78 20.09
N ALA A 428 -18.94 4.53 19.65
CA ALA A 428 -18.04 3.91 18.69
C ALA A 428 -17.98 4.79 17.44
N ALA A 429 -16.78 5.14 17.00
CA ALA A 429 -16.60 5.89 15.77
C ALA A 429 -17.16 5.08 14.59
N VAL A 430 -17.86 5.76 13.70
CA VAL A 430 -18.48 5.14 12.53
C VAL A 430 -17.74 5.63 11.28
N PRO A 431 -17.32 4.74 10.37
CA PRO A 431 -16.70 5.14 9.12
C PRO A 431 -17.65 6.01 8.27
N ASP A 432 -17.12 7.09 7.70
CA ASP A 432 -17.83 8.00 6.79
C ASP A 432 -17.11 8.06 5.43
N PRO A 433 -17.53 7.22 4.45
CA PRO A 433 -16.95 7.25 3.11
C PRO A 433 -17.10 8.60 2.39
N GLY A 434 -17.97 9.50 2.86
CA GLY A 434 -18.11 10.86 2.33
C GLY A 434 -16.84 11.69 2.48
N VAL A 435 -15.97 11.36 3.45
CA VAL A 435 -14.66 11.99 3.61
C VAL A 435 -13.79 11.74 2.38
N TRP A 436 -13.68 10.47 1.94
CA TRP A 436 -12.93 10.15 0.73
C TRP A 436 -13.56 10.71 -0.53
N ALA A 437 -14.89 10.72 -0.64
CA ALA A 437 -15.56 11.36 -1.78
C ALA A 437 -15.19 12.85 -1.89
N ALA A 438 -15.16 13.58 -0.76
CA ALA A 438 -14.75 14.97 -0.73
C ALA A 438 -13.24 15.15 -1.02
N GLU A 439 -12.38 14.28 -0.51
CA GLU A 439 -10.93 14.35 -0.76
C GLU A 439 -10.56 14.01 -2.21
N ILE A 440 -11.25 13.06 -2.84
CA ILE A 440 -11.10 12.78 -4.28
C ILE A 440 -11.42 14.05 -5.07
N LYS A 441 -12.54 14.71 -4.78
CA LYS A 441 -12.91 15.97 -5.47
C LYS A 441 -11.96 17.11 -5.19
N LEU A 442 -11.46 17.22 -3.96
CA LEU A 442 -10.41 18.15 -3.61
C LEU A 442 -9.17 17.93 -4.47
N LEU A 443 -8.64 16.70 -4.53
CA LEU A 443 -7.46 16.38 -5.33
C LEU A 443 -7.68 16.61 -6.83
N GLU A 444 -8.85 16.24 -7.37
CA GLU A 444 -9.23 16.52 -8.76
C GLU A 444 -9.21 18.04 -9.05
N SER A 445 -9.68 18.87 -8.11
CA SER A 445 -9.71 20.32 -8.27
C SER A 445 -8.31 20.98 -8.30
N LEU A 446 -7.29 20.34 -7.72
CA LEU A 446 -5.93 20.88 -7.70
C LEU A 446 -5.23 20.81 -9.07
N ILE A 447 -5.75 20.01 -10.00
CA ILE A 447 -5.16 19.84 -11.34
C ILE A 447 -5.31 21.14 -12.13
N GLY A 448 -4.18 21.78 -12.46
CA GLY A 448 -4.14 23.05 -13.19
C GLY A 448 -4.52 24.29 -12.38
N MET A 449 -4.84 24.14 -11.09
CA MET A 449 -5.12 25.27 -10.20
C MET A 449 -3.84 26.11 -10.00
N ASP A 450 -3.95 27.43 -10.07
CA ASP A 450 -2.83 28.32 -9.75
C ASP A 450 -2.59 28.32 -8.22
N PRO A 451 -1.45 27.81 -7.74
CA PRO A 451 -1.24 27.68 -6.31
C PRO A 451 -0.82 29.00 -5.65
N GLU A 452 -0.63 30.08 -6.43
CA GLU A 452 -0.46 31.45 -5.92
C GLU A 452 -1.76 32.27 -5.96
N GLY A 453 -2.82 31.71 -6.55
CA GLY A 453 -4.13 32.34 -6.67
C GLY A 453 -4.88 32.44 -5.34
N GLU A 454 -5.87 33.33 -5.30
CA GLU A 454 -6.70 33.57 -4.12
C GLU A 454 -7.49 32.31 -3.71
N GLU A 455 -8.03 31.58 -4.70
CA GLU A 455 -8.80 30.35 -4.47
C GLU A 455 -7.97 29.28 -3.74
N PHE A 456 -6.77 28.98 -4.25
CA PHE A 456 -5.87 28.01 -3.63
C PHE A 456 -5.49 28.44 -2.20
N ARG A 457 -5.10 29.71 -2.01
CA ARG A 457 -4.70 30.23 -0.71
C ARG A 457 -5.83 30.19 0.31
N ALA A 458 -7.06 30.52 -0.09
CA ALA A 458 -8.23 30.43 0.76
C ALA A 458 -8.52 28.97 1.17
N LEU A 459 -8.42 28.04 0.21
CA LEU A 459 -8.62 26.62 0.44
C LEU A 459 -7.56 26.04 1.38
N GLU A 460 -6.29 26.37 1.15
CA GLU A 460 -5.17 25.96 1.99
C GLU A 460 -5.30 26.51 3.41
N ALA A 461 -5.63 27.80 3.58
CA ALA A 461 -5.83 28.40 4.89
C ALA A 461 -6.97 27.71 5.66
N ARG A 462 -8.11 27.46 5.01
CA ARG A 462 -9.25 26.77 5.63
C ARG A 462 -8.89 25.36 6.10
N LEU A 463 -8.28 24.55 5.24
CA LEU A 463 -7.90 23.17 5.60
C LEU A 463 -6.80 23.14 6.68
N SER A 464 -5.86 24.07 6.60
CA SER A 464 -4.83 24.25 7.63
C SER A 464 -5.47 24.60 8.98
N ASP A 465 -6.49 25.45 9.01
CA ASP A 465 -7.21 25.82 10.23
C ASP A 465 -8.02 24.65 10.80
N GLU A 466 -8.71 23.87 9.95
CA GLU A 466 -9.44 22.66 10.36
C GLU A 466 -8.51 21.66 11.07
N GLY A 467 -7.28 21.50 10.59
CA GLY A 467 -6.31 20.58 11.17
C GLY A 467 -5.46 21.10 12.34
N ARG A 468 -5.54 22.41 12.64
CA ARG A 468 -4.63 23.09 13.58
C ARG A 468 -4.56 22.42 14.95
N ALA A 469 -5.71 22.13 15.55
CA ALA A 469 -5.77 21.54 16.89
C ALA A 469 -5.13 20.14 16.96
N GLU A 470 -5.31 19.32 15.90
CA GLU A 470 -4.70 17.99 15.85
C GLU A 470 -3.19 18.10 15.64
N ARG A 471 -2.72 19.04 14.80
CA ARG A 471 -1.29 19.31 14.63
C ARG A 471 -0.61 19.78 15.91
N GLU A 472 -1.20 20.75 16.62
CA GLU A 472 -0.68 21.24 17.91
C GLU A 472 -0.56 20.10 18.94
N LYS A 473 -1.58 19.23 19.02
CA LYS A 473 -1.57 18.06 19.90
C LYS A 473 -0.43 17.10 19.56
N HIS A 474 -0.23 16.75 18.30
CA HIS A 474 0.83 15.83 17.89
C HIS A 474 2.22 16.45 17.93
N GLN A 475 2.35 17.75 17.67
CA GLN A 475 3.58 18.51 17.91
C GLN A 475 3.98 18.41 19.37
N GLY A 476 3.07 18.73 20.30
CA GLY A 476 3.37 18.62 21.72
C GLY A 476 3.69 17.20 22.19
N GLN A 477 3.12 16.16 21.57
CA GLN A 477 3.53 14.77 21.83
C GLN A 477 4.94 14.47 21.33
N TYR A 478 5.29 14.99 20.15
CA TYR A 478 6.60 14.82 19.55
C TYR A 478 7.68 15.54 20.35
N ASP A 479 7.45 16.79 20.74
CA ASP A 479 8.39 17.60 21.54
C ASP A 479 8.69 16.92 22.88
N ARG A 480 7.65 16.43 23.58
CA ARG A 480 7.82 15.67 24.83
C ARG A 480 8.65 14.40 24.64
N LYS A 481 8.54 13.74 23.49
CA LYS A 481 9.34 12.56 23.17
C LYS A 481 10.80 12.94 22.92
N LEU A 482 11.06 14.01 22.16
CA LEU A 482 12.41 14.52 21.94
C LEU A 482 13.10 14.88 23.26
N GLU A 483 12.43 15.62 24.13
CA GLU A 483 12.96 15.95 25.46
C GLU A 483 13.28 14.70 26.30
N ALA A 484 12.41 13.68 26.25
CA ALA A 484 12.62 12.43 26.96
C ALA A 484 13.84 11.66 26.43
N ASP A 485 14.00 11.62 25.11
CA ASP A 485 15.13 10.96 24.45
C ASP A 485 16.45 11.70 24.73
N GLU A 486 16.46 13.04 24.75
CA GLU A 486 17.60 13.85 25.15
C GLU A 486 17.99 13.62 26.62
N LYS A 487 17.02 13.62 27.54
CA LYS A 487 17.24 13.30 28.96
C LYS A 487 17.80 11.89 29.14
N LYS A 488 17.35 10.91 28.33
CA LYS A 488 17.87 9.55 28.34
C LYS A 488 19.33 9.49 27.86
N LYS A 489 19.64 10.12 26.72
CA LYS A 489 21.01 10.23 26.19
C LYS A 489 21.96 10.91 27.17
N ALA A 490 21.52 12.00 27.83
CA ALA A 490 22.32 12.69 28.83
C ALA A 490 22.62 11.82 30.06
N LYS A 491 21.64 11.02 30.53
CA LYS A 491 21.83 10.05 31.61
C LYS A 491 22.80 8.93 31.22
N GLU A 492 22.70 8.42 29.99
CA GLU A 492 23.60 7.37 29.47
C GLU A 492 25.03 7.89 29.33
N ALA A 493 25.23 9.11 28.80
CA ALA A 493 26.52 9.77 28.74
C ALA A 493 27.12 10.05 30.13
N GLY A 494 26.29 10.43 31.11
CA GLY A 494 26.70 10.60 32.50
C GLY A 494 27.12 9.29 33.17
N LYS A 495 26.41 8.19 32.93
CA LYS A 495 26.79 6.85 33.41
C LYS A 495 28.09 6.34 32.77
N ALA A 496 28.29 6.59 31.48
CA ALA A 496 29.53 6.24 30.78
C ALA A 496 30.75 7.00 31.35
N LYS A 497 30.58 8.25 31.81
CA LYS A 497 31.62 9.00 32.52
C LYS A 497 31.86 8.55 33.97
N GLY A 498 30.88 7.92 34.61
CA GLY A 498 30.95 7.43 35.99
C GLY A 498 31.53 6.01 36.14
N GLN A 499 31.52 5.21 35.07
CA GLN A 499 32.20 3.91 35.04
C GLN A 499 33.69 4.08 34.73
N LYS A 500 34.49 4.45 35.74
CA LYS A 500 35.93 4.10 35.71
C LYS A 500 36.03 2.58 35.63
N SER A 501 36.89 2.09 34.74
CA SER A 501 37.09 0.66 34.51
C SER A 501 37.54 -0.03 35.80
N LEU A 502 37.10 -1.26 36.05
CA LEU A 502 37.62 -2.10 37.14
C LEU A 502 39.16 -2.25 37.03
N MET A 503 39.73 -2.13 35.83
CA MET A 503 41.18 -2.06 35.62
C MET A 503 41.83 -0.78 36.18
N ASP A 504 41.13 0.35 36.16
CA ASP A 504 41.65 1.60 36.72
C ASP A 504 41.66 1.56 38.26
N MET A 505 40.72 0.83 38.87
CA MET A 505 40.72 0.57 40.31
C MET A 505 41.75 -0.49 40.73
N MET A 506 41.97 -1.53 39.92
CA MET A 506 43.00 -2.56 40.21
C MET A 506 44.44 -2.06 40.05
N LYS A 507 44.69 -1.03 39.21
CA LYS A 507 46.03 -0.42 39.09
C LYS A 507 46.44 0.46 40.29
N GLN A 508 45.49 0.87 41.14
CA GLN A 508 45.79 1.70 42.33
C GLN A 508 46.07 0.88 43.60
N GLY A 509 45.89 -0.44 43.58
CA GLY A 509 46.14 -1.32 44.75
C GLY A 509 47.51 -1.99 44.81
N GLY A 510 48.38 -1.79 43.81
CA GLY A 510 49.64 -2.53 43.65
C GLY A 510 50.91 -1.86 44.19
N ALA A 511 50.82 -0.67 44.78
CA ALA A 511 51.99 0.09 45.27
C ALA A 511 51.96 0.23 46.79
N ALA A 512 52.03 -0.89 47.52
CA ALA A 512 52.35 -0.91 48.94
C ALA A 512 52.81 -2.32 49.34
N LYS A 513 54.08 -2.63 49.06
CA LYS A 513 54.90 -3.63 49.76
C LYS A 513 56.34 -3.55 49.25
N GLU A 514 57.11 -2.67 49.86
CA GLU A 514 58.53 -2.86 50.18
C GLU A 514 58.76 -2.43 51.63
#